data_AF-A0A9E0KRW0-F1
#
_entry.id   AF-A0A9E0KRW0-F1
#
_cell.length_a   1.000
_cell.length_b   1.000
_cell.length_c   1.000
_cell.angle_alpha   90.00
_cell.angle_beta   90.00
_cell.angle_gamma   90.00
#
_symmetry.space_group_name_H-M   'P 1'
#
loop_
_entity.id
_entity.type
_entity.pdbx_description
1 polymer ?
#
loop_
_entity_poly.entity_id
_entity_poly.type
_entity_poly.pdbx_seq_one_letter_code
_entity_poly.pdbx_strand_id
1 'polypeptide(L)' 'MNKDTLLENYSDVDQVSKRLGIHPESVRRLIRDGKLPAIKFGNKWLVERSILEQFASGYDGRPGNKATLF' A
#
# COMPACT_ATOMS: atom_id res chain seq x y z
N MET A 1 -18.81 -21.15 4.68
CA MET A 1 -18.26 -19.79 4.50
C MET A 1 -16.75 -19.92 4.37
N ASN A 2 -16.25 -19.87 3.14
CA ASN A 2 -14.83 -20.09 2.84
C ASN A 2 -14.00 -18.95 3.40
N LYS A 3 -13.03 -19.29 4.28
CA LYS A 3 -12.07 -18.36 4.86
C LYS A 3 -11.24 -17.63 3.78
N ASP A 4 -11.15 -18.23 2.59
CA ASP A 4 -10.40 -17.74 1.43
C ASP A 4 -10.91 -16.37 0.96
N THR A 5 -12.23 -16.21 0.89
CA THR A 5 -12.90 -14.96 0.45
C THR A 5 -12.66 -13.74 1.34
N LEU A 6 -12.35 -13.95 2.62
CA LEU A 6 -12.08 -12.84 3.56
C LEU A 6 -10.67 -12.28 3.38
N LEU A 7 -9.69 -13.13 3.04
CA LEU A 7 -8.33 -12.68 2.75
C LEU A 7 -8.21 -12.03 1.37
N GLU A 8 -9.08 -12.35 0.41
CA GLU A 8 -9.06 -11.73 -0.91
C GLU A 8 -9.28 -10.21 -0.86
N ASN A 9 -9.98 -9.72 0.15
CA ASN A 9 -10.27 -8.30 0.33
C ASN A 9 -9.13 -7.53 0.99
N TYR A 10 -8.16 -8.19 1.61
CA TYR A 10 -7.08 -7.52 2.35
C TYR A 10 -5.71 -7.87 1.79
N SER A 11 -4.92 -6.83 1.53
CA SER A 11 -3.56 -6.91 1.04
C SER A 11 -2.57 -6.57 2.15
N ASP A 12 -1.60 -7.46 2.38
CA ASP A 12 -0.46 -7.22 3.26
C ASP A 12 0.49 -6.18 2.63
N VAL A 13 1.39 -5.60 3.43
CA VAL A 13 2.35 -4.56 2.97
C VAL A 13 3.15 -5.00 1.73
N ASP A 14 3.54 -6.27 1.67
CA ASP A 14 4.30 -6.83 0.55
C ASP A 14 3.48 -6.81 -0.76
N GLN A 15 2.20 -7.19 -0.68
CA GLN A 15 1.29 -7.17 -1.83
C GLN A 15 1.01 -5.73 -2.30
N VAL A 16 0.80 -4.81 -1.36
CA VAL A 16 0.64 -3.39 -1.65
C VAL A 16 1.89 -2.82 -2.33
N SER A 17 3.08 -3.21 -1.85
CA SER A 17 4.36 -2.75 -2.40
C SER A 17 4.52 -3.15 -3.87
N LYS A 18 4.20 -4.41 -4.20
CA LYS A 18 4.20 -4.93 -5.57
C LYS A 18 3.18 -4.24 -6.45
N ARG A 19 1.98 -3.98 -5.92
CA ARG A 19 0.89 -3.35 -6.66
C ARG A 19 1.17 -1.88 -7.01
N LEU A 20 1.81 -1.15 -6.10
CA LEU A 20 2.18 0.26 -6.27
C LEU A 20 3.56 0.45 -6.92
N GLY A 21 4.37 -0.60 -7.00
CA GLY A 21 5.74 -0.52 -7.53
C GLY A 21 6.70 0.26 -6.62
N ILE A 22 6.43 0.33 -5.32
CA ILE A 22 7.25 1.06 -4.34
C ILE A 22 7.83 0.11 -3.30
N HIS A 23 8.92 0.52 -2.63
CA HIS A 23 9.52 -0.28 -1.57
C HIS A 23 8.55 -0.47 -0.39
N PRO A 24 8.49 -1.65 0.27
CA PRO A 24 7.59 -1.91 1.39
C PRO A 24 7.81 -0.97 2.59
N GLU A 25 9.02 -0.44 2.78
CA GLU A 25 9.24 0.61 3.79
C GLU A 25 8.53 1.92 3.41
N SER A 26 8.47 2.28 2.12
CA SER A 26 7.70 3.42 1.65
C SER A 26 6.20 3.22 1.88
N VAL A 27 5.70 1.99 1.70
CA VAL A 27 4.31 1.65 2.05
C VAL A 27 4.06 1.86 3.55
N ARG A 28 4.93 1.33 4.42
CA ARG A 28 4.82 1.56 5.87
C ARG A 28 4.87 3.04 6.24
N ARG A 29 5.71 3.81 5.53
CA ARG A 29 5.75 5.27 5.68
C ARG A 29 4.43 5.91 5.29
N LEU A 30 3.83 5.56 4.15
CA LEU A 30 2.52 6.07 3.73
C LEU A 30 1.41 5.74 4.73
N ILE A 31 1.45 4.56 5.32
CA ILE A 31 0.51 4.13 6.37
C ILE A 31 0.69 4.97 7.64
N ARG A 32 1.95 5.15 8.10
CA ARG A 32 2.26 5.98 9.28
C ARG A 32 1.90 7.46 9.07
N ASP A 33 2.08 7.96 7.86
CA ASP A 33 1.73 9.33 7.45
C ASP A 33 0.20 9.54 7.32
N GLY A 34 -0.58 8.46 7.35
CA GLY A 34 -2.04 8.50 7.21
C GLY A 34 -2.53 8.65 5.77
N LYS A 35 -1.63 8.60 4.78
CA LYS A 35 -1.97 8.71 3.35
C LYS A 35 -2.63 7.45 2.80
N LEU A 36 -2.22 6.28 3.30
CA LEU A 36 -2.79 5.00 2.91
C LEU A 36 -3.55 4.41 4.11
N PRO A 37 -4.89 4.31 4.02
CA PRO A 37 -5.68 3.70 5.09
C PRO A 37 -5.30 2.23 5.24
N ALA A 38 -4.88 1.84 6.44
CA ALA A 38 -4.55 0.46 6.76
C ALA A 38 -5.02 0.09 8.16
N ILE A 39 -5.39 -1.17 8.33
CA ILE A 39 -5.80 -1.76 9.60
C ILE A 39 -4.61 -2.51 10.18
N LYS A 40 -4.29 -2.26 11.46
CA LYS A 40 -3.27 -3.02 12.17
C LYS A 40 -3.87 -4.34 12.66
N PHE A 41 -3.41 -5.45 12.11
CA PHE A 41 -3.81 -6.79 12.52
C PHE A 41 -2.62 -7.51 13.16
N GLY A 42 -2.58 -7.50 14.50
CA GLY A 42 -1.44 -7.98 15.27
C GLY A 42 -0.16 -7.21 14.95
N ASN A 43 0.82 -7.90 14.36
CA ASN A 43 2.10 -7.32 13.94
C ASN A 43 2.14 -6.89 12.46
N LYS A 44 1.02 -7.02 11.74
CA LYS A 44 0.94 -6.73 10.31
C LYS A 44 0.01 -5.55 10.03
N TRP A 45 0.23 -4.92 8.88
CA TRP A 45 -0.66 -3.92 8.33
C TRP A 45 -1.40 -4.52 7.14
N LEU A 46 -2.72 -4.42 7.18
CA LEU A 46 -3.61 -4.89 6.14
C LEU A 46 -4.30 -3.70 5.49
N VAL A 47 -4.26 -3.64 4.17
CA VAL A 47 -4.89 -2.60 3.36
C VAL A 47 -6.05 -3.25 2.61
N GLU A 48 -7.23 -2.64 2.67
CA GLU A 48 -8.37 -3.13 1.91
C GLU A 48 -8.12 -2.95 0.41
N ARG A 49 -8.49 -3.95 -0.39
CA ARG A 49 -8.22 -3.99 -1.83
C ARG A 49 -8.90 -2.84 -2.59
N SER A 50 -10.14 -2.52 -2.22
CA SER A 50 -10.88 -1.39 -2.79
C SER A 50 -10.13 -0.06 -2.58
N ILE A 51 -9.65 0.17 -1.36
CA ILE A 51 -8.85 1.36 -1.00
C ILE A 51 -7.52 1.35 -1.76
N LEU A 52 -6.86 0.20 -1.85
CA LEU A 52 -5.61 0.06 -2.59
C LEU A 52 -5.78 0.41 -4.07
N GLU A 53 -6.84 -0.06 -4.72
CA GLU A 53 -7.12 0.24 -6.13
C GLU A 53 -7.46 1.71 -6.33
N GLN A 54 -8.28 2.29 -5.45
CA GLN A 54 -8.60 3.71 -5.47
C GLN A 54 -7.34 4.58 -5.29
N PHE A 55 -6.48 4.19 -4.35
CA PHE A 55 -5.19 4.86 -4.12
C PHE A 55 -4.27 4.72 -5.33
N ALA A 56 -4.13 3.51 -5.87
CA ALA A 56 -3.29 3.23 -7.04
C ALA A 56 -3.72 4.01 -8.29
N SER A 57 -5.02 4.28 -8.45
CA SER A 57 -5.52 5.09 -9.57
C SER A 57 -5.06 6.55 -9.51
N GLY A 58 -4.84 7.11 -8.31
CA GLY A 58 -4.42 8.49 -8.11
C GLY A 58 -2.95 8.66 -7.73
N TYR A 59 -2.23 7.57 -7.49
CA TYR A 59 -0.87 7.60 -6.95
C TYR A 59 0.16 7.64 -8.08
N ASP A 60 0.81 8.79 -8.26
CA ASP A 60 2.02 8.91 -9.07
C ASP A 60 3.23 8.47 -8.24
N GLY A 61 3.71 7.24 -8.45
CA GLY A 61 4.82 6.63 -7.71
C GLY A 61 6.19 7.23 -8.01
N ARG A 62 6.26 8.38 -8.69
CA ARG A 62 7.53 9.04 -9.04
C ARG A 62 8.29 9.43 -7.77
N PRO A 63 9.47 8.84 -7.51
CA PRO A 63 10.30 9.23 -6.39
C PRO A 63 10.70 10.70 -6.54
N GLY A 64 10.42 11.51 -5.53
CA GLY A 64 10.53 12.98 -5.54
C GLY A 64 11.95 13.55 -5.64
N ASN A 65 12.94 12.77 -6.09
CA ASN A 65 14.27 13.28 -6.35
C ASN A 65 14.56 13.19 -7.86
N LYS A 66 14.07 14.17 -8.61
CA LYS A 66 14.65 14.46 -9.92
C LYS A 66 16.05 14.97 -9.57
N ALA A 67 17.10 14.22 -9.90
CA ALA A 67 18.41 14.83 -9.95
C ALA A 67 18.27 16.01 -10.90
N THR A 68 18.25 17.23 -10.37
CA THR A 68 18.40 18.43 -11.19
C THR A 68 19.77 18.28 -11.83
N LEU A 69 19.78 17.83 -13.10
CA LEU A 69 20.97 17.91 -13.93
C LEU A 69 21.20 19.40 -14.15
N PHE A 70 22.09 19.97 -13.33
CA PHE A 70 22.67 21.29 -13.54
C PHE A 70 23.75 21.19 -14.61
#